data_AF-A0A315E233-F1
#
_entry.id   AF-A0A315E233-F1
#
_cell.length_a   1.000
_cell.length_b   1.000
_cell.length_c   1.000
_cell.angle_alpha   90.00
_cell.angle_beta   90.00
_cell.angle_gamma   90.00
#
_symmetry.space_group_name_H-M   'P 1'
#
loop_
_entity.id
_entity.type
_entity.pdbx_description
1 polymer ?
#
loop_
_entity_poly.entity_id
_entity_poly.type
_entity_poly.pdbx_seq_one_letter_code
_entity_poly.pdbx_strand_id
1 'polypeptide(L)'
;MAYATIALQNQTIQIQTVPGSGLIQVFLPESAPCFYNPASGLFSAAPSIEGGTPDLVSQHLPELKQKLNEFDAARRAAIAEANRLSAGA
;
A
#
# COMPACT_ATOMS: atom_id res chain seq x y z
N MET A 1 12.96 17.33 20.95
CA MET A 1 12.39 17.33 19.59
C MET A 1 13.21 18.28 18.75
N ALA A 2 13.90 17.80 17.72
CA ALA A 2 14.71 18.66 16.84
C ALA A 2 14.15 18.62 15.43
N TYR A 3 14.09 19.80 14.80
CA TYR A 3 13.69 19.99 13.42
C TYR A 3 14.93 20.32 12.58
N ALA A 4 14.96 19.81 11.36
CA ALA A 4 15.89 20.26 10.35
C ALA A 4 15.16 20.50 9.04
N THR A 5 15.63 21.49 8.30
CA THR A 5 15.07 21.89 7.02
C THR A 5 16.11 21.60 5.96
N ILE A 6 15.75 20.77 4.99
CA ILE A 6 16.58 20.46 3.83
C ILE A 6 16.03 21.26 2.66
N ALA A 7 16.79 22.26 2.21
CA ALA A 7 16.52 22.99 0.99
C ALA A 7 17.11 22.22 -0.20
N LEU A 8 16.25 21.71 -1.08
CA LEU A 8 16.61 21.16 -2.38
C LEU A 8 16.36 22.23 -3.46
N GLN A 9 16.90 22.02 -4.66
CA GLN A 9 16.85 23.01 -5.75
C GLN A 9 15.44 23.54 -6.03
N ASN A 10 14.41 22.70 -5.90
CA ASN A 10 13.01 23.05 -6.22
C ASN A 10 12.02 22.78 -5.08
N GLN A 11 12.48 22.40 -3.89
CA GLN A 11 11.58 22.05 -2.78
C GLN A 11 12.27 22.18 -1.43
N THR A 12 11.46 22.38 -0.39
CA THR A 12 11.92 22.33 1.00
C THR A 12 11.31 21.12 1.69
N ILE A 13 12.16 20.27 2.26
CA ILE A 13 11.74 19.12 3.07
C ILE A 13 11.99 19.47 4.54
N GLN A 14 10.96 19.38 5.37
CA GLN A 14 11.16 19.46 6.82
C GLN A 14 11.28 18.04 7.37
N ILE A 15 12.23 17.85 8.28
CA ILE A 15 12.39 16.60 9.01
C ILE A 15 12.32 16.86 10.51
N GLN A 16 11.66 15.94 11.22
CA GLN A 16 11.52 15.97 12.66
C GLN A 16 12.05 14.66 13.24
N THR A 17 12.97 14.78 14.19
CA THR A 17 13.42 13.62 14.98
C THR A 17 12.38 13.29 16.05
N VAL A 18 12.05 12.01 16.21
CA VAL A 18 11.13 11.51 17.25
C VAL A 18 11.96 10.77 18.32
N PRO A 19 12.09 11.33 19.54
CA PRO A 19 12.86 10.71 20.62
C PRO A 19 12.36 9.30 20.95
N GLY A 20 13.29 8.36 21.12
CA GLY A 20 13.00 7.00 21.54
C GLY A 20 12.50 6.04 20.45
N SER A 21 12.17 6.52 19.24
CA SER A 21 11.73 5.64 18.15
C SER A 21 12.85 5.20 17.20
N GLY A 22 13.96 5.96 17.14
CA GLY A 22 14.99 5.78 16.12
C GLY A 22 14.53 6.20 14.71
N LEU A 23 13.36 6.82 14.59
CA LEU A 23 12.77 7.24 13.31
C LEU A 23 12.85 8.75 13.11
N ILE A 24 12.85 9.15 11.84
CA ILE A 24 12.77 10.55 11.39
C ILE A 24 11.45 10.72 10.64
N GLN A 25 10.62 11.65 11.09
CA GLN A 25 9.41 12.05 10.39
C GLN A 25 9.80 13.04 9.28
N VAL A 26 9.36 12.77 8.05
CA VAL A 26 9.65 13.59 6.87
C VAL A 26 8.35 14.23 6.38
N PHE A 27 8.32 15.56 6.30
CA PHE A 27 7.21 16.32 5.76
C PHE A 27 7.47 16.62 4.29
N LEU A 28 6.78 15.87 3.42
CA LEU A 28 6.83 16.07 1.98
C LEU A 28 5.79 17.12 1.58
N PRO A 29 6.11 18.02 0.64
CA PRO A 29 5.12 18.96 0.09
C PRO A 29 4.01 18.18 -0.64
N GLU A 30 2.75 18.56 -0.41
CA GLU A 30 1.54 17.88 -0.93
C GLU A 30 1.51 17.73 -2.46
N SER A 31 2.31 18.52 -3.19
CA SER A 31 2.33 18.59 -4.63
C SER A 31 3.41 17.72 -5.31
N ALA A 32 4.19 16.93 -4.55
CA ALA A 32 5.19 16.06 -5.17
C ALA A 32 4.50 14.92 -5.94
N PRO A 33 4.60 14.89 -7.29
CA PRO A 33 3.93 13.86 -8.05
C PRO A 33 4.62 12.51 -7.82
N CYS A 34 3.82 11.48 -7.54
CA CYS A 34 4.30 10.12 -7.30
C CYS A 34 3.50 9.16 -8.19
N PHE A 35 4.17 8.55 -9.15
CA PHE A 35 3.59 7.65 -10.13
C PHE A 35 4.12 6.24 -9.92
N TYR A 36 3.23 5.26 -9.88
CA TYR A 36 3.62 3.86 -9.87
C TYR A 36 3.81 3.35 -11.30
N ASN A 37 4.92 2.67 -11.55
CA ASN A 37 5.18 2.00 -12.82
C ASN A 37 4.86 0.49 -12.70
N PRO A 38 3.81 -0.03 -13.35
CA PRO A 38 3.45 -1.44 -13.27
C PRO A 38 4.47 -2.38 -13.94
N ALA A 39 5.27 -1.90 -14.89
CA ALA A 39 6.29 -2.72 -15.56
C ALA A 39 7.51 -2.97 -14.67
N SER A 40 7.87 -2.02 -13.79
CA SER A 40 9.01 -2.15 -12.87
C SER A 40 8.63 -2.44 -11.43
N GLY A 41 7.37 -2.20 -11.04
CA GLY A 41 6.92 -2.31 -9.65
C GLY A 41 7.43 -1.19 -8.74
N LEU A 42 7.95 -0.10 -9.30
CA LEU A 42 8.58 0.99 -8.55
C LEU A 42 7.80 2.31 -8.67
N PHE A 43 7.94 3.16 -7.65
CA PHE A 43 7.42 4.53 -7.65
C PHE A 43 8.44 5.49 -8.28
N SER A 44 7.95 6.49 -9.00
CA SER A 44 8.73 7.49 -9.73
C SER A 44 8.12 8.88 -9.57
N ALA A 45 8.96 9.91 -9.60
CA ALA A 45 8.52 11.30 -9.68
C ALA A 45 8.19 11.75 -11.11
N ALA A 46 8.59 10.96 -12.11
CA ALA A 46 8.31 11.21 -13.52
C ALA A 46 7.00 10.53 -13.94
N PRO A 47 6.13 11.20 -14.70
CA PRO A 47 4.91 10.61 -15.22
C PRO A 47 5.23 9.42 -16.13
N SER A 48 4.37 8.39 -16.10
CA SER A 48 4.43 7.32 -17.09
C SER A 48 4.24 7.93 -18.49
N ILE A 49 5.12 7.58 -19.42
CA ILE A 49 5.11 8.07 -20.80
C ILE A 49 3.85 7.55 -21.54
N GLU A 50 3.29 6.44 -21.06
CA GLU A 50 1.98 5.94 -21.46
C GLU A 50 0.91 6.61 -20.59
N GLY A 51 0.17 7.53 -21.21
CA GLY A 51 -0.67 8.51 -20.53
C GLY A 51 -1.65 7.93 -19.51
N GLY A 52 -1.54 8.44 -18.28
CA GLY A 52 -2.47 8.18 -17.17
C GLY A 52 -1.74 7.71 -15.92
N THR A 53 -2.09 8.27 -14.76
CA THR A 53 -1.86 7.60 -13.47
C THR A 53 -2.59 6.25 -13.52
N PRO A 54 -1.89 5.10 -13.39
CA PRO A 54 -2.57 3.82 -13.36
C PRO A 54 -3.50 3.79 -12.14
N ASP A 55 -4.78 3.53 -12.37
CA ASP A 55 -5.76 3.32 -11.31
C ASP A 55 -5.55 1.94 -10.68
N LEU A 56 -4.53 1.85 -9.83
CA LEU A 56 -4.16 0.62 -9.13
C LEU A 56 -5.26 0.12 -8.20
N VAL A 57 -6.07 1.04 -7.68
CA VAL A 57 -7.09 0.69 -6.70
C VAL A 57 -8.28 0.08 -7.42
N SER A 58 -8.90 0.79 -8.37
CA SER A 58 -10.12 0.29 -9.00
C SER A 58 -9.88 -0.92 -9.91
N GLN A 59 -8.68 -1.06 -10.48
CA GLN A 59 -8.34 -2.22 -11.32
C GLN A 59 -8.21 -3.52 -10.50
N HIS A 60 -7.54 -3.47 -9.34
CA HIS A 60 -7.26 -4.68 -8.56
C HIS A 60 -8.31 -4.97 -7.48
N LEU A 61 -9.10 -3.98 -7.08
CA LEU A 61 -10.11 -4.15 -6.02
C LEU A 61 -11.15 -5.25 -6.33
N PRO A 62 -11.71 -5.38 -7.56
CA PRO A 62 -12.65 -6.44 -7.86
C PRO A 62 -12.03 -7.84 -7.73
N GLU A 63 -10.82 -8.04 -8.26
CA GLU A 63 -10.10 -9.31 -8.20
C GLU A 63 -9.78 -9.70 -6.75
N LEU A 64 -9.29 -8.76 -5.95
CA LEU A 64 -8.98 -8.99 -4.54
C LEU A 64 -10.24 -9.34 -3.74
N LYS A 65 -11.37 -8.66 -4.01
CA LYS A 65 -12.66 -9.00 -3.39
C LYS A 65 -13.12 -10.41 -3.76
N GLN A 66 -12.95 -10.81 -5.02
CA GLN A 66 -13.28 -12.16 -5.45
C GLN A 66 -12.43 -13.21 -4.71
N LYS A 67 -11.11 -13.05 -4.70
CA LYS A 67 -10.19 -13.97 -4.00
C LYS A 67 -10.51 -14.10 -2.51
N LEU A 68 -10.88 -12.99 -1.87
CA LEU A 68 -11.30 -13.00 -0.46
C LEU A 68 -12.58 -13.82 -0.26
N ASN A 69 -13.56 -13.66 -1.15
CA ASN A 69 -14.81 -14.42 -1.08
C ASN A 69 -14.59 -15.92 -1.31
N GLU A 70 -13.73 -16.29 -2.26
CA GLU A 70 -13.36 -17.68 -2.53
C GLU A 70 -12.67 -18.32 -1.32
N PHE A 71 -11.73 -17.59 -0.71
CA PHE A 71 -11.07 -18.03 0.52
C PHE A 71 -12.05 -18.24 1.67
N ASP A 72 -12.98 -17.30 1.89
CA ASP A 72 -13.97 -17.44 2.96
C ASP A 72 -14.95 -18.59 2.70
N ALA A 73 -15.35 -18.83 1.45
CA ALA A 73 -16.18 -19.98 1.08
C ALA A 73 -15.46 -21.31 1.35
N ALA A 74 -14.19 -21.42 0.96
CA ALA A 74 -13.36 -22.60 1.21
C ALA A 74 -13.18 -22.84 2.72
N ARG A 75 -12.92 -21.78 3.48
CA ARG A 75 -12.84 -21.83 4.96
C ARG A 75 -14.14 -22.35 5.58
N ARG A 76 -15.29 -21.83 5.15
CA ARG A 76 -16.61 -22.30 5.65
C ARG A 76 -16.87 -23.76 5.32
N ALA A 77 -16.54 -24.21 4.11
CA ALA A 77 -16.68 -25.60 3.72
C ALA A 77 -15.79 -26.53 4.56
N ALA A 78 -14.54 -26.14 4.83
CA ALA A 78 -13.62 -26.91 5.67
C ALA A 78 -14.13 -27.05 7.12
N ILE A 79 -14.68 -25.97 7.70
CA ILE A 79 -15.29 -26.01 9.03
C ILE A 79 -16.50 -26.94 9.06
N ALA A 80 -17.38 -26.86 8.06
CA ALA A 80 -18.56 -27.73 7.96
C ALA A 80 -18.16 -29.21 7.87
N GLU A 81 -17.13 -29.54 7.09
CA GLU A 81 -16.63 -30.90 6.97
C GLU A 81 -15.99 -31.41 8.27
N ALA A 82 -15.19 -30.58 8.95
CA ALA A 82 -14.63 -30.93 10.25
C ALA A 82 -15.73 -31.19 11.32
N ASN A 83 -16.79 -30.39 11.31
CA ASN A 83 -17.95 -30.58 12.18
C ASN A 83 -18.71 -31.87 11.84
N ARG A 84 -18.86 -32.20 10.56
CA ARG A 84 -19.50 -33.46 10.12
C ARG A 84 -18.72 -34.68 10.60
N LEU A 85 -17.39 -34.65 10.47
CA LEU A 85 -16.52 -35.74 10.90
C LEU A 85 -16.49 -35.91 12.42
N SER A 86 -16.54 -34.80 13.18
CA SER A 86 -16.57 -34.85 14.65
C SER A 86 -17.94 -35.23 15.22
N ALA A 87 -19.04 -34.93 14.53
CA ALA A 87 -20.39 -35.33 14.94
C ALA A 87 -20.74 -36.79 14.58
N GLY A 88 -19.93 -37.44 13.74
CA GLY A 88 -20.10 -38.84 13.34
C GLY A 88 -19.20 -39.84 14.12
N ALA A 89 -18.42 -39.36 15.10
CA ALA A 89 -17.62 -40.15 16.02
C ALA A 89 -18.29 -40.20 17.41
#